data_AF-J3PIE9-F1
#
_entry.id   AF-J3PIE9-F1
#
_cell.length_a   1.000
_cell.length_b   1.000
_cell.length_c   1.000
_cell.angle_alpha   90.00
_cell.angle_beta   90.00
_cell.angle_gamma   90.00
#
_symmetry.space_group_name_H-M   'P 1'
#
loop_
_entity.id
_entity.type
_entity.pdbx_description
1 polymer ?
#
loop_
_entity_poly.entity_id
_entity_poly.type
_entity_poly.pdbx_seq_one_letter_code
_entity_poly.pdbx_strand_id
1 'polypeptide(L)'
;MEEIHVFWQGPERPAPRDLSALLSVRRRVFEAALVWLKRNNRLYAKIHIDTAKMDSWEMSPHGVPWQVYTRLERNEPPASSCRGSGTIGDHVTKNSGKTPRRQN
;
A
#
# COMPACT_ATOMS: atom_id res chain seq x y z
N MET A 1 -0.18 -17.08 -15.15
CA MET A 1 0.25 -16.79 -13.77
C MET A 1 -0.13 -15.36 -13.49
N GLU A 2 -0.73 -15.07 -12.34
CA GLU A 2 -0.99 -13.67 -11.95
C GLU A 2 0.34 -13.02 -11.55
N GLU A 3 0.68 -11.93 -12.23
CA GLU A 3 1.89 -11.16 -11.98
C GLU A 3 1.58 -10.04 -10.99
N ILE A 4 2.30 -9.98 -9.87
CA ILE A 4 2.09 -8.93 -8.87
C ILE A 4 2.77 -7.66 -9.38
N HIS A 5 1.96 -6.66 -9.75
CA HIS A 5 2.43 -5.33 -10.11
C HIS A 5 2.41 -4.43 -8.87
N VAL A 6 3.54 -3.78 -8.60
CA VAL A 6 3.67 -2.84 -7.48
C VAL A 6 3.93 -1.47 -8.06
N PHE A 7 3.14 -0.49 -7.63
CA PHE A 7 3.27 0.88 -8.06
C PHE A 7 3.58 1.80 -6.89
N TRP A 8 4.32 2.88 -7.14
CA TRP A 8 4.48 3.97 -6.18
C TRP A 8 3.88 5.26 -6.73
N GLN A 9 3.34 6.07 -5.83
CA GLN A 9 2.78 7.38 -6.14
C GLN A 9 3.60 8.43 -5.38
N GLY A 10 4.29 9.31 -6.12
CA GLY A 10 5.09 10.36 -5.50
C GLY A 10 6.14 10.99 -6.42
N PRO A 11 6.82 12.03 -5.91
CA PRO A 11 7.89 12.72 -6.63
C PRO A 11 9.15 11.86 -6.79
N GLU A 12 9.49 11.07 -5.78
CA GLU A 12 10.71 10.25 -5.76
C GLU A 12 10.40 8.75 -5.62
N ARG A 13 11.29 7.91 -6.15
CA ARG A 13 11.20 6.45 -6.00
C ARG A 13 11.54 6.08 -4.55
N PRO A 14 10.69 5.33 -3.84
CA PRO A 14 10.93 4.98 -2.45
C PRO A 14 12.19 4.11 -2.32
N ALA A 15 12.94 4.32 -1.23
CA ALA A 15 14.09 3.49 -0.95
C ALA A 15 13.62 2.09 -0.53
N PRO A 16 14.45 1.04 -0.72
CA PRO A 16 14.12 -0.32 -0.27
C PRO A 16 13.80 -0.39 1.24
N ARG A 17 14.37 0.51 2.04
CA ARG A 17 14.08 0.64 3.48
C ARG A 17 12.64 1.08 3.75
N ASP A 18 12.11 2.01 2.97
CA ASP A 18 10.74 2.52 3.14
C ASP A 18 9.72 1.43 2.81
N LEU A 19 10.06 0.59 1.84
CA LEU A 19 9.24 -0.56 1.42
C LEU A 19 9.33 -1.75 2.39
N SER A 20 10.33 -1.81 3.26
CA SER A 20 10.54 -2.95 4.17
C SER A 20 9.38 -3.17 5.14
N ALA A 21 8.70 -2.11 5.57
CA ALA A 21 7.55 -2.25 6.47
C ALA A 21 6.36 -2.97 5.82
N LEU A 22 6.24 -2.90 4.49
CA LEU A 22 5.09 -3.40 3.73
C LEU A 22 5.40 -4.69 2.97
N LEU A 23 6.60 -4.77 2.39
CA LEU A 23 7.00 -5.79 1.42
C LEU A 23 8.11 -6.70 1.95
N SER A 24 8.51 -6.56 3.21
CA SER A 24 9.50 -7.46 3.80
C SER A 24 8.92 -8.86 3.97
N VAL A 25 9.59 -9.84 3.38
CA VAL A 25 9.17 -11.24 3.45
C VAL A 25 9.83 -11.92 4.65
N ARG A 26 9.02 -12.23 5.66
CA ARG A 26 9.46 -13.04 6.81
C ARG A 26 9.41 -14.52 6.46
N ARG A 27 10.47 -15.03 5.83
CA ARG A 27 10.59 -16.44 5.39
C ARG A 27 10.12 -17.42 6.46
N ARG A 28 10.63 -17.31 7.70
CA ARG A 28 10.30 -18.23 8.79
C ARG A 28 8.80 -18.33 9.08
N VAL A 29 8.10 -17.19 9.03
CA VAL A 29 6.65 -17.13 9.24
C VAL A 29 5.90 -17.74 8.06
N PHE A 30 6.34 -17.43 6.83
CA PHE A 30 5.72 -17.96 5.62
C PHE A 30 5.90 -19.48 5.48
N GLU A 31 7.10 -19.97 5.78
CA GLU A 31 7.43 -21.39 5.78
C GLU A 31 6.60 -22.15 6.82
N ALA A 32 6.53 -21.63 8.05
CA ALA A 32 5.69 -22.21 9.10
C ALA A 32 4.21 -22.25 8.67
N ALA A 33 3.70 -21.19 8.04
CA ALA A 33 2.33 -21.13 7.54
C ALA A 33 2.06 -22.15 6.42
N LEU A 34 2.98 -22.31 5.46
CA LEU A 34 2.84 -23.29 4.37
C LEU A 34 2.95 -24.73 4.89
N VAL A 35 3.86 -25.00 5.82
CA VAL A 35 3.97 -26.30 6.48
C VAL A 35 2.70 -26.61 7.27
N TRP A 36 2.17 -25.63 7.98
CA TRP A 36 0.89 -25.76 8.68
C TRP A 36 -0.26 -26.04 7.69
N LEU A 37 -0.35 -25.29 6.59
CA LEU A 37 -1.38 -25.47 5.57
C LEU A 37 -1.33 -26.88 4.96
N LYS A 38 -0.13 -27.34 4.62
CA LYS A 38 0.10 -28.67 4.06
C LYS A 38 -0.30 -29.80 5.01
N ARG A 39 -0.09 -29.61 6.32
CA ARG A 39 -0.47 -30.59 7.35
C ARG A 39 -1.96 -30.61 7.64
N ASN A 40 -2.62 -29.45 7.62
CA ASN A 40 -4.00 -29.31 8.09
C ASN A 40 -5.05 -29.38 6.97
N ASN A 41 -4.65 -29.20 5.71
CA ASN A 41 -5.60 -29.20 4.60
C ASN A 41 -5.20 -30.20 3.51
N ARG A 42 -6.05 -31.22 3.30
CA ARG A 42 -5.84 -32.29 2.30
C ARG A 42 -5.72 -31.77 0.88
N LEU A 43 -6.38 -30.66 0.55
CA LEU A 43 -6.30 -30.02 -0.77
C LEU A 43 -4.87 -29.55 -1.10
N TYR A 44 -4.11 -29.20 -0.06
CA TYR A 44 -2.74 -28.70 -0.18
C TYR A 44 -1.69 -29.74 0.19
N ALA A 45 -2.07 -30.99 0.47
CA ALA A 45 -1.11 -32.03 0.90
C ALA A 45 -0.01 -32.32 -0.14
N LYS A 46 -0.30 -32.09 -1.43
CA LYS A 46 0.62 -32.34 -2.54
C LYS A 46 1.45 -31.13 -2.96
N ILE A 47 1.30 -29.98 -2.31
CA ILE A 47 2.11 -28.81 -2.69
C ILE A 47 3.58 -29.06 -2.37
N HIS A 48 4.43 -28.69 -3.32
CA HIS A 48 5.86 -28.63 -3.13
C HIS A 48 6.23 -27.22 -2.67
N ILE A 49 6.87 -27.13 -1.51
CA ILE A 49 7.35 -25.85 -0.97
C ILE A 49 8.80 -25.73 -1.44
N ASP A 50 9.05 -24.80 -2.34
CA ASP A 50 10.39 -24.52 -2.86
C ASP A 50 11.16 -23.66 -1.85
N THR A 51 11.86 -24.32 -0.93
CA THR A 51 12.66 -23.65 0.11
C THR A 51 13.85 -22.91 -0.48
N ALA A 52 14.43 -23.38 -1.59
CA ALA A 52 15.59 -22.75 -2.23
C ALA A 52 15.21 -21.39 -2.82
N LYS A 53 14.01 -21.28 -3.41
CA LYS A 53 13.47 -19.99 -3.85
C LYS A 53 13.20 -19.06 -2.67
N MET A 54 12.71 -19.59 -1.54
CA MET A 54 12.48 -18.80 -0.33
C MET A 54 13.80 -18.34 0.34
N ASP A 55 14.88 -19.13 0.26
CA ASP A 55 16.22 -18.75 0.71
C ASP A 55 16.73 -17.51 -0.04
N SER A 56 16.45 -17.42 -1.34
CA SER A 56 16.83 -16.25 -2.16
C SER A 56 16.16 -14.94 -1.72
N TRP A 57 15.06 -15.00 -0.95
CA TRP A 57 14.35 -13.82 -0.47
C TRP A 57 15.00 -13.18 0.77
N GLU A 58 15.70 -13.97 1.60
CA GLU A 58 16.42 -13.47 2.78
C GLU A 58 17.71 -12.72 2.43
N MET A 59 18.23 -12.87 1.21
CA MET A 59 19.48 -12.22 0.77
C MET A 59 19.34 -10.71 0.51
N SER A 60 18.13 -10.16 0.55
CA SER A 60 17.92 -8.73 0.32
C SER A 60 18.17 -7.93 1.60
N PRO A 61 19.03 -6.88 1.59
CA PRO A 61 19.46 -6.15 2.80
C PRO A 61 18.31 -5.49 3.58
N HIS A 62 17.14 -5.33 2.97
CA HIS A 62 15.95 -4.76 3.60
C HIS A 62 14.77 -5.75 3.66
N GLY A 63 15.00 -7.03 3.34
CA GLY A 63 13.99 -8.09 3.29
C GLY A 63 12.96 -7.96 2.15
N VAL A 64 13.08 -6.93 1.31
CA VAL A 64 12.24 -6.72 0.13
C VAL A 64 12.84 -7.49 -1.05
N PRO A 65 12.12 -8.45 -1.67
CA PRO A 65 12.63 -9.21 -2.80
C PRO A 65 13.02 -8.30 -3.98
N TRP A 66 14.21 -8.52 -4.54
CA TRP A 66 14.76 -7.67 -5.62
C TRP A 66 13.85 -7.62 -6.86
N GLN A 67 13.13 -8.71 -7.13
CA GLN A 67 12.19 -8.85 -8.24
C GLN A 67 11.04 -7.83 -8.12
N VAL A 68 10.54 -7.62 -6.90
CA VAL A 68 9.46 -6.68 -6.61
C VAL A 68 9.98 -5.25 -6.73
N TYR A 69 11.18 -4.98 -6.21
CA TYR A 69 11.77 -3.64 -6.32
C TYR A 69 12.09 -3.24 -7.76
N THR A 70 12.55 -4.18 -8.59
CA THR A 70 12.92 -3.92 -10.00
C THR A 70 11.71 -3.63 -10.88
N ARG A 71 10.58 -4.27 -10.59
CA ARG A 71 9.31 -4.11 -11.30
C ARG A 71 8.43 -2.99 -10.74
N LEU A 72 8.96 -2.20 -9.81
CA LEU A 72 8.24 -1.09 -9.23
C LEU A 72 8.02 -0.01 -10.30
N GLU A 73 6.76 0.31 -10.60
CA GLU A 73 6.34 1.23 -11.68
C GLU A 73 5.64 2.50 -11.17
N ARG A 74 5.84 3.64 -11.83
CA ARG A 74 5.32 4.93 -11.33
C ARG A 74 3.84 4.97 -11.64
N ASN A 75 3.01 5.09 -10.62
CA ASN A 75 1.61 5.43 -10.86
C ASN A 75 1.53 6.94 -11.10
N GLU A 76 1.53 7.33 -12.37
CA GLU A 76 1.24 8.71 -12.75
C GLU A 76 -0.28 8.90 -12.79
N PRO A 77 -0.86 9.73 -11.90
CA PRO A 77 -2.28 9.99 -11.95
C PRO A 77 -2.63 10.73 -13.26
N PRO A 78 -3.71 10.33 -13.96
CA PRO A 78 -4.13 11.03 -15.16
C PRO A 78 -4.45 12.50 -14.84
N ALA A 79 -4.11 13.40 -15.77
CA ALA A 79 -4.27 14.86 -15.63
C ALA A 79 -5.71 15.31 -15.29
N SER A 80 -6.71 14.44 -15.49
CA SER A 80 -8.11 14.69 -15.13
C SER A 80 -8.42 14.60 -13.64
N SER A 81 -7.55 13.98 -12.82
CA SER A 81 -7.73 13.91 -11.37
C SER A 81 -7.50 15.26 -10.68
N CYS A 82 -6.90 16.24 -11.37
CA CYS A 82 -6.81 17.64 -10.92
C CYS A 82 -8.14 18.40 -10.99
N ARG A 83 -9.26 17.74 -11.37
CA ARG A 83 -10.58 18.39 -11.42
C ARG A 83 -11.43 17.97 -10.22
N GLY A 84 -11.45 18.82 -9.19
CA GLY A 84 -12.56 18.90 -8.24
C GLY A 84 -12.23 18.77 -6.76
N SER A 85 -11.43 19.67 -6.21
CA SER A 85 -11.64 20.13 -4.82
C SER A 85 -11.78 21.65 -4.80
N GLY A 86 -12.68 22.15 -5.65
CA GLY A 86 -13.19 23.51 -5.57
C GLY A 86 -14.63 23.47 -5.06
N THR A 87 -14.93 24.35 -4.11
CA THR A 87 -16.24 24.74 -3.56
C THR A 87 -16.90 23.78 -2.56
N ILE A 88 -16.39 23.79 -1.32
CA ILE A 88 -17.29 23.79 -0.16
C ILE A 88 -17.75 25.23 0.05
N GLY A 89 -19.00 25.46 -0.36
CA GLY A 89 -19.93 26.54 -0.08
C GLY A 89 -19.46 27.82 0.64
N ASP A 90 -19.38 28.89 -0.14
CA ASP A 90 -19.72 30.23 0.32
C ASP A 90 -21.21 30.27 0.72
N HIS A 91 -21.50 30.01 1.99
CA HIS A 91 -22.77 30.37 2.62
C HIS A 91 -22.50 31.22 3.87
N VAL A 92 -22.08 32.46 3.67
CA VAL A 92 -22.27 33.53 4.64
C VAL A 92 -23.38 34.44 4.11
N THR A 93 -24.61 34.09 4.46
CA THR A 93 -25.77 34.98 4.31
C THR A 93 -25.58 36.18 5.23
N LYS A 94 -25.57 37.38 4.62
CA LYS A 94 -25.74 38.66 5.32
C LYS A 94 -27.10 38.66 6.03
N ASN A 95 -27.08 38.46 7.34
CA ASN A 95 -28.25 38.70 8.17
C ASN A 95 -28.13 40.10 8.77
N SER A 96 -28.64 41.09 8.03
CA SER A 96 -28.93 42.42 8.58
C SER A 96 -30.14 42.32 9.52
N GLY A 97 -29.90 42.05 10.80
CA GLY A 97 -30.90 42.12 11.86
C GLY A 97 -30.70 43.39 12.69
N LYS A 98 -31.48 44.44 12.40
CA LYS A 98 -31.66 45.60 13.29
C LYS A 98 -32.15 45.13 14.66
N THR A 99 -31.42 45.47 15.72
CA THR A 99 -31.91 45.40 17.10
C THR A 99 -32.32 46.81 17.56
N PRO A 100 -33.49 47.02 18.18
CA PRO A 100 -33.92 48.34 18.63
C PRO A 100 -33.31 48.72 19.98
N ARG A 101 -33.11 50.03 20.14
CA ARG A 101 -32.84 50.78 21.39
C ARG A 101 -33.53 50.23 22.65
N ARG A 102 -32.78 50.21 23.76
CA ARG A 102 -33.21 50.63 25.12
C ARG A 102 -31.97 51.05 25.92
N GLN A 103 -31.84 52.35 26.19
CA GLN A 103 -31.96 53.02 27.50
C GLN A 103 -30.80 52.74 28.47
N ASN A 104 -29.94 53.74 28.64
CA ASN A 104 -29.85 54.49 29.90
C ASN A 104 -29.45 55.94 29.61
#